data_AF-A0A2V7G9J9-F1
#
_entry.id   AF-A0A2V7G9J9-F1
#
_cell.length_a   1.000
_cell.length_b   1.000
_cell.length_c   1.000
_cell.angle_alpha   90.00
_cell.angle_beta   90.00
_cell.angle_gamma   90.00
#
_symmetry.space_group_name_H-M   'P 1'
#
loop_
_entity.id
_entity.type
_entity.pdbx_description
1 polymer ?
#
loop_
_entity_poly.entity_id
_entity_poly.type
_entity_poly.pdbx_seq_one_letter_code
_entity_poly.pdbx_strand_id
1 'polypeptide(L)'
;PLPAELKPRRFPSGTVDLTEQFLSTKLPELLPERGTIAREQFVAAFLTVNRDLRKKAEDTKRQLAIRTQPRPLWEGAFIQPRNTKVFSNFAESRSYRYNGQQVDTAVHLGYDLASLKHSPVPAANSGVVVFAAPLTIYGNTVVVDHGLGLQTLYGHLSSIEVKEGDQVKQGQALGRTGTTGLAVGDHLHYEVLIGGISVTPVEWWDGRWIRDHIGRPLHEANIPLLQSEFPAGASDERPAAPTRKRRGARPERG
;
A
#
# COMPACT_ATOMS: atom_id res chain seq x y z
N PRO A 1 6.70 28.15 0.59
CA PRO A 1 5.57 27.20 0.69
C PRO A 1 4.64 27.34 -0.51
N LEU A 2 4.32 26.24 -1.19
CA LEU A 2 3.27 26.26 -2.23
C LEU A 2 1.91 26.48 -1.55
N PRO A 3 1.03 27.34 -2.11
CA PRO A 3 -0.35 27.43 -1.64
C PRO A 3 -1.00 26.06 -1.73
N ALA A 4 -1.52 25.55 -0.62
CA ALA A 4 -2.20 24.27 -0.56
C ALA A 4 -3.54 24.44 0.12
N GLU A 5 -4.60 23.90 -0.49
CA GLU A 5 -5.92 23.81 0.11
C GLU A 5 -6.08 22.43 0.76
N LEU A 6 -6.30 22.40 2.07
CA LEU A 6 -6.58 21.16 2.78
C LEU A 6 -8.08 20.88 2.72
N LYS A 7 -8.46 19.88 1.92
CA LYS A 7 -9.85 19.42 1.85
C LYS A 7 -10.11 18.41 2.96
N PRO A 8 -11.10 18.65 3.85
CA PRO A 8 -11.41 17.72 4.91
C PRO A 8 -11.92 16.40 4.31
N ARG A 9 -11.34 15.29 4.75
CA ARG A 9 -11.74 13.94 4.36
C ARG A 9 -12.00 13.11 5.61
N ARG A 10 -13.10 12.37 5.63
CA ARG A 10 -13.37 11.37 6.66
C ARG A 10 -12.70 10.07 6.27
N PHE A 11 -11.98 9.49 7.23
CA PHE A 11 -11.37 8.18 7.08
C PHE A 11 -12.10 7.16 7.95
N PRO A 12 -12.13 5.87 7.54
CA PRO A 12 -12.75 4.83 8.34
C PRO A 12 -12.00 4.64 9.66
N SER A 13 -12.69 4.01 10.62
CA SER A 13 -12.08 3.53 11.85
C SER A 13 -12.43 2.07 12.09
N GLY A 14 -11.53 1.37 12.76
CA GLY A 14 -11.66 -0.04 13.07
C GLY A 14 -11.09 -0.37 14.45
N THR A 15 -11.46 -1.54 14.95
CA THR A 15 -10.96 -2.06 16.23
C THR A 15 -10.27 -3.39 15.99
N VAL A 16 -9.10 -3.58 16.59
CA VAL A 16 -8.34 -4.83 16.58
C VAL A 16 -8.24 -5.35 18.01
N ASP A 17 -8.91 -6.47 18.28
CA ASP A 17 -8.81 -7.16 19.55
C ASP A 17 -7.54 -8.02 19.60
N LEU A 18 -6.64 -7.68 20.53
CA LEU A 18 -5.39 -8.37 20.77
C LEU A 18 -5.65 -9.60 21.64
N THR A 19 -5.81 -10.76 21.01
CA THR A 19 -5.95 -12.02 21.76
C THR A 19 -4.59 -12.46 22.31
N GLU A 20 -4.61 -13.24 23.39
CA GLU A 20 -3.37 -13.82 23.94
C GLU A 20 -2.66 -14.73 22.95
N GLN A 21 -3.42 -15.48 22.15
CA GLN A 21 -2.86 -16.30 21.08
C GLN A 21 -2.13 -15.44 20.05
N PHE A 22 -2.71 -14.30 19.65
CA PHE A 22 -2.07 -13.37 18.74
C PHE A 22 -0.78 -12.80 19.34
N LEU A 23 -0.83 -12.29 20.58
CA LEU A 23 0.32 -11.67 21.23
C LEU A 23 1.45 -12.66 21.53
N SER A 24 1.13 -13.86 22.02
CA SER A 24 2.12 -14.91 22.28
C SER A 24 2.81 -15.40 21.01
N THR A 25 2.15 -15.30 19.85
CA THR A 25 2.76 -15.62 18.55
C THR A 25 3.59 -14.46 18.02
N LYS A 26 3.06 -13.23 18.05
CA LYS A 26 3.64 -12.08 17.35
C LYS A 26 4.72 -11.35 18.11
N LEU A 27 4.63 -11.26 19.42
CA LEU A 27 5.61 -10.51 20.18
C LEU A 27 7.01 -11.15 20.15
N PRO A 28 7.17 -12.49 20.29
CA PRO A 28 8.50 -13.11 20.17
C PRO A 28 9.10 -12.99 18.76
N GLU A 29 8.26 -12.98 17.71
CA GLU A 29 8.69 -12.76 16.32
C GLU A 29 9.26 -11.34 16.14
N LEU A 30 8.62 -10.34 16.75
CA LEU A 30 8.94 -8.92 16.59
C LEU A 30 9.96 -8.40 17.60
N LEU A 31 10.13 -9.08 18.73
CA LEU A 31 11.05 -8.75 19.83
C LEU A 31 11.87 -10.00 20.22
N PRO A 32 12.63 -10.60 19.29
CA PRO A 32 13.32 -11.86 19.52
C PRO A 32 14.32 -11.80 20.68
N GLU A 33 14.90 -10.63 20.96
CA GLU A 33 15.83 -10.41 22.07
C GLU A 33 15.20 -10.61 23.46
N ARG A 34 13.87 -10.57 23.54
CA ARG A 34 13.12 -10.77 24.80
C ARG A 34 12.74 -12.23 25.05
N GLY A 35 12.88 -13.11 24.05
CA GLY A 35 12.44 -14.50 24.15
C GLY A 35 10.93 -14.63 24.39
N THR A 36 10.54 -15.61 25.20
CA THR A 36 9.14 -15.80 25.60
C THR A 36 8.69 -14.67 26.53
N ILE A 37 7.62 -13.97 26.15
CA ILE A 37 7.08 -12.85 26.92
C ILE A 37 5.96 -13.35 27.84
N ALA A 38 6.01 -13.00 29.12
CA ALA A 38 4.97 -13.35 30.07
C ALA A 38 3.68 -12.54 29.84
N ARG A 39 2.52 -13.10 30.20
CA ARG A 39 1.19 -12.52 29.88
C ARG A 39 1.01 -11.12 30.47
N GLU A 40 1.54 -10.88 31.67
CA GLU A 40 1.55 -9.60 32.37
C GLU A 40 2.36 -8.52 31.63
N GLN A 41 3.26 -8.91 30.74
CA GLN A 41 4.09 -8.01 29.93
C GLN A 41 3.54 -7.77 28.52
N PHE A 42 2.47 -8.48 28.11
CA PHE A 42 1.93 -8.41 26.75
C PHE A 42 1.58 -7.00 26.29
N VAL A 43 0.90 -6.22 27.13
CA VAL A 43 0.53 -4.83 26.76
C VAL A 43 1.79 -3.98 26.59
N ALA A 44 2.73 -4.03 27.54
CA ALA A 44 3.96 -3.25 27.46
C ALA A 44 4.79 -3.60 26.22
N ALA A 45 4.95 -4.90 25.93
CA ALA A 45 5.64 -5.38 24.73
C ALA A 45 4.90 -4.97 23.45
N PHE A 46 3.58 -5.07 23.41
CA PHE A 46 2.77 -4.61 22.29
C PHE A 46 2.94 -3.10 22.05
N LEU A 47 3.00 -2.27 23.09
CA LEU A 47 3.22 -0.83 22.94
C LEU A 47 4.59 -0.52 22.32
N THR A 48 5.65 -1.24 22.68
CA THR A 48 6.96 -1.13 22.01
C THR A 48 6.84 -1.45 20.51
N VAL A 49 6.12 -2.52 20.16
CA VAL A 49 5.88 -2.87 18.75
C VAL A 49 5.05 -1.81 18.04
N ASN A 50 3.92 -1.40 18.61
CA ASN A 50 2.94 -0.54 17.95
C ASN A 50 3.40 0.93 17.88
N ARG A 51 4.34 1.36 18.71
CA ARG A 51 4.88 2.73 18.71
C ARG A 51 6.29 2.76 18.12
N ASP A 52 7.23 2.11 18.78
CA ASP A 52 8.65 2.28 18.48
C ASP A 52 9.04 1.55 17.19
N LEU A 53 8.59 0.30 17.01
CA LEU A 53 8.89 -0.46 15.79
C LEU A 53 8.16 0.10 14.56
N ARG A 54 6.96 0.67 14.73
CA ARG A 54 6.28 1.44 13.66
C ARG A 54 7.09 2.67 13.29
N LYS A 55 7.47 3.49 14.28
CA LYS A 55 8.29 4.69 14.03
C LYS A 55 9.59 4.34 13.30
N LYS A 56 10.28 3.29 13.75
CA LYS A 56 11.50 2.79 13.09
C LYS A 56 11.24 2.36 11.64
N ALA A 57 10.10 1.74 11.37
CA ALA A 57 9.69 1.38 10.01
C ALA A 57 9.54 2.65 9.14
N GLU A 58 8.78 3.64 9.62
CA GLU A 58 8.58 4.92 8.91
C GLU A 58 9.89 5.66 8.65
N ASP A 59 10.78 5.71 9.64
CA ASP A 59 12.10 6.32 9.49
C ASP A 59 12.93 5.59 8.41
N THR A 60 12.86 4.26 8.38
CA THR A 60 13.55 3.46 7.35
C THR A 60 12.97 3.73 5.96
N LYS A 61 11.65 3.80 5.81
CA LYS A 61 10.99 4.13 4.53
C LYS A 61 11.41 5.51 4.02
N ARG A 62 11.55 6.51 4.90
CA ARG A 62 12.07 7.84 4.56
C ARG A 62 13.52 7.81 4.06
N GLN A 63 14.36 6.95 4.64
CA GLN A 63 15.74 6.78 4.18
C GLN A 63 15.82 6.08 2.82
N LEU A 64 14.98 5.06 2.60
CA LEU A 64 14.88 4.35 1.32
C LEU A 64 14.44 5.26 0.18
N ALA A 65 13.61 6.27 0.46
CA ALA A 65 13.14 7.22 -0.54
C ALA A 65 14.24 8.08 -1.18
N ILE A 66 15.40 8.19 -0.53
CA ILE A 66 16.58 8.87 -1.09
C ILE A 66 17.18 8.05 -2.25
N ARG A 67 17.02 6.72 -2.20
CA ARG A 67 17.49 5.80 -3.24
C ARG A 67 16.44 5.73 -4.35
N THR A 68 16.42 6.74 -5.21
CA THR A 68 15.46 6.82 -6.31
C THR A 68 16.11 7.23 -7.62
N GLN A 69 15.65 6.65 -8.73
CA GLN A 69 16.09 7.05 -10.06
C GLN A 69 15.63 8.48 -10.40
N PRO A 70 16.44 9.29 -11.11
CA PRO A 70 16.08 10.66 -11.48
C PRO A 70 15.09 10.73 -12.67
N ARG A 71 14.55 9.58 -13.09
CA ARG A 71 13.64 9.42 -14.22
C ARG A 71 12.57 8.39 -13.87
N PRO A 72 11.38 8.46 -14.47
CA PRO A 72 10.37 7.43 -14.30
C PRO A 72 10.86 6.10 -14.88
N LEU A 73 10.52 5.01 -14.19
CA LEU A 73 10.73 3.62 -14.61
C LEU A 73 9.41 2.89 -14.88
N TRP A 74 8.30 3.56 -14.59
CA TRP A 74 6.94 3.04 -14.67
C TRP A 74 6.22 3.61 -15.88
N GLU A 75 5.26 2.87 -16.39
CA GLU A 75 4.37 3.30 -17.47
C GLU A 75 2.91 3.09 -17.03
N GLY A 76 2.04 4.04 -17.34
CA GLY A 76 0.61 3.92 -17.12
C GLY A 76 0.19 3.70 -15.66
N ALA A 77 -0.92 2.99 -15.47
CA ALA A 77 -1.49 2.71 -14.16
C ALA A 77 -0.73 1.61 -13.42
N PHE A 78 -0.65 1.73 -12.10
CA PHE A 78 -0.17 0.65 -11.24
C PHE A 78 -1.26 -0.42 -11.13
N ILE A 79 -0.86 -1.69 -11.16
CA ILE A 79 -1.83 -2.77 -10.98
C ILE A 79 -2.14 -2.95 -9.50
N GLN A 80 -3.43 -2.99 -9.19
CA GLN A 80 -3.89 -3.64 -7.97
C GLN A 80 -3.81 -5.16 -8.18
N PRO A 81 -3.22 -5.95 -7.25
CA PRO A 81 -3.26 -7.40 -7.32
C PRO A 81 -4.69 -7.91 -7.54
N ARG A 82 -4.88 -8.69 -8.61
CA ARG A 82 -6.19 -9.22 -9.00
C ARG A 82 -6.67 -10.28 -8.01
N ASN A 83 -7.98 -10.55 -7.98
CA ASN A 83 -8.59 -11.56 -7.10
C ASN A 83 -8.26 -11.33 -5.62
N THR A 84 -8.18 -10.07 -5.23
CA THR A 84 -8.00 -9.66 -3.84
C THR A 84 -9.24 -8.99 -3.29
N LYS A 85 -9.45 -9.16 -1.99
CA LYS A 85 -10.45 -8.41 -1.24
C LYS A 85 -9.73 -7.38 -0.38
N VAL A 86 -10.06 -6.10 -0.57
CA VAL A 86 -9.68 -5.04 0.35
C VAL A 86 -10.43 -5.26 1.66
N PHE A 87 -9.71 -5.38 2.78
CA PHE A 87 -10.34 -5.48 4.10
C PHE A 87 -9.86 -4.42 5.10
N SER A 88 -8.84 -3.64 4.76
CA SER A 88 -8.52 -2.38 5.46
C SER A 88 -7.95 -1.35 4.49
N ASN A 89 -8.35 -0.09 4.68
CA ASN A 89 -8.06 1.01 3.77
C ASN A 89 -6.90 1.89 4.28
N PHE A 90 -6.34 2.70 3.39
CA PHE A 90 -5.40 3.75 3.74
C PHE A 90 -6.03 4.79 4.67
N ALA A 91 -5.21 5.28 5.61
CA ALA A 91 -5.55 6.24 6.64
C ALA A 91 -6.69 5.82 7.59
N GLU A 92 -7.01 4.52 7.64
CA GLU A 92 -7.94 3.97 8.62
C GLU A 92 -7.37 4.09 10.04
N SER A 93 -8.14 4.66 10.97
CA SER A 93 -7.75 4.74 12.38
C SER A 93 -8.07 3.44 13.10
N ARG A 94 -7.07 2.77 13.64
CA ARG A 94 -7.21 1.51 14.38
C ARG A 94 -7.11 1.76 15.88
N SER A 95 -8.09 1.27 16.63
CA SER A 95 -8.03 1.12 18.09
C SER A 95 -7.63 -0.31 18.43
N TYR A 96 -6.61 -0.48 19.26
CA TYR A 96 -6.18 -1.79 19.75
C TYR A 96 -6.73 -2.02 21.15
N ARG A 97 -7.36 -3.18 21.36
CA ARG A 97 -7.94 -3.54 22.66
C ARG A 97 -7.31 -4.82 23.20
N TYR A 98 -7.05 -4.86 24.50
CA TYR A 98 -6.68 -6.07 25.23
C TYR A 98 -7.65 -6.24 26.39
N ASN A 99 -8.25 -7.43 26.53
CA ASN A 99 -9.28 -7.72 27.53
C ASN A 99 -10.42 -6.67 27.57
N GLY A 100 -10.84 -6.21 26.39
CA GLY A 100 -11.91 -5.23 26.25
C GLY A 100 -11.52 -3.78 26.54
N GLN A 101 -10.31 -3.50 27.00
CA GLN A 101 -9.82 -2.13 27.23
C GLN A 101 -8.95 -1.66 26.06
N GLN A 102 -9.15 -0.43 25.60
CA GLN A 102 -8.27 0.17 24.61
C GLN A 102 -6.88 0.41 25.22
N VAL A 103 -5.84 -0.10 24.56
CA VAL A 103 -4.45 0.03 25.00
C VAL A 103 -3.66 1.00 24.14
N ASP A 104 -4.00 1.13 22.85
CA ASP A 104 -3.31 2.05 21.95
C ASP A 104 -4.13 2.34 20.69
N THR A 105 -3.66 3.28 19.87
CA THR A 105 -4.19 3.52 18.52
C THR A 105 -3.06 3.61 17.50
N ALA A 106 -3.39 3.41 16.22
CA ALA A 106 -2.48 3.69 15.10
C ALA A 106 -3.28 4.05 13.84
N VAL A 107 -2.62 4.69 12.88
CA VAL A 107 -3.17 4.89 11.54
C VAL A 107 -2.63 3.83 10.60
N HIS A 108 -3.49 3.24 9.78
CA HIS A 108 -3.09 2.29 8.76
C HIS A 108 -2.56 3.03 7.53
N LEU A 109 -1.29 2.81 7.17
CA LEU A 109 -0.59 3.59 6.14
C LEU A 109 -0.57 2.91 4.76
N GLY A 110 -1.38 1.86 4.56
CA GLY A 110 -1.46 1.11 3.31
C GLY A 110 -2.85 0.57 3.03
N TYR A 111 -2.91 -0.39 2.10
CA TYR A 111 -4.07 -1.20 1.81
C TYR A 111 -3.77 -2.65 2.17
N ASP A 112 -4.68 -3.28 2.91
CA ASP A 112 -4.57 -4.70 3.21
C ASP A 112 -5.45 -5.49 2.23
N LEU A 113 -4.77 -6.33 1.43
CA LEU A 113 -5.35 -7.09 0.32
C LEU A 113 -5.26 -8.59 0.64
N ALA A 114 -6.41 -9.19 0.96
CA ALA A 114 -6.50 -10.62 1.20
C ALA A 114 -6.71 -11.40 -0.11
N SER A 115 -6.07 -12.56 -0.24
CA SER A 115 -6.25 -13.50 -1.35
C SER A 115 -6.18 -14.95 -0.84
N LEU A 116 -5.89 -15.92 -1.72
CA LEU A 116 -5.54 -17.27 -1.29
C LEU A 116 -4.23 -17.23 -0.49
N LYS A 117 -4.08 -18.14 0.47
CA LYS A 117 -2.87 -18.25 1.28
C LYS A 117 -1.63 -18.40 0.39
N HIS A 118 -0.56 -17.68 0.70
CA HIS A 118 0.66 -17.66 -0.10
C HIS A 118 0.42 -17.31 -1.57
N SER A 119 -0.46 -16.36 -1.88
CA SER A 119 -0.67 -15.90 -3.25
C SER A 119 0.58 -15.19 -3.78
N PRO A 120 0.91 -15.33 -5.08
CA PRO A 120 1.98 -14.54 -5.70
C PRO A 120 1.71 -13.04 -5.56
N VAL A 121 2.75 -12.28 -5.21
CA VAL A 121 2.68 -10.82 -5.08
C VAL A 121 3.32 -10.20 -6.30
N PRO A 122 2.54 -9.64 -7.25
CA PRO A 122 3.09 -9.01 -8.43
C PRO A 122 3.60 -7.60 -8.12
N ALA A 123 4.68 -7.19 -8.80
CA ALA A 123 5.12 -5.80 -8.84
C ALA A 123 4.01 -4.94 -9.49
N ALA A 124 3.59 -3.90 -8.79
CA ALA A 124 2.51 -3.02 -9.25
C ALA A 124 2.89 -2.23 -10.51
N ASN A 125 4.17 -1.96 -10.70
CA ASN A 125 4.72 -1.43 -11.95
C ASN A 125 6.21 -1.82 -12.09
N SER A 126 6.81 -1.50 -13.23
CA SER A 126 8.24 -1.68 -13.48
C SER A 126 9.09 -0.78 -12.58
N GLY A 127 10.26 -1.25 -12.18
CA GLY A 127 11.12 -0.51 -11.25
C GLY A 127 12.39 -1.25 -10.86
N VAL A 128 13.08 -0.75 -9.84
CA VAL A 128 14.26 -1.36 -9.23
C VAL A 128 13.96 -1.67 -7.77
N VAL A 129 14.26 -2.88 -7.32
CA VAL A 129 14.13 -3.26 -5.91
C VAL A 129 15.18 -2.51 -5.09
N VAL A 130 14.75 -1.68 -4.14
CA VAL A 130 15.64 -0.89 -3.26
C VAL A 130 15.70 -1.43 -1.83
N PHE A 131 14.86 -2.41 -1.51
CA PHE A 131 14.87 -3.13 -0.24
C PHE A 131 14.18 -4.50 -0.40
N ALA A 132 14.76 -5.54 0.19
CA ALA A 132 14.23 -6.91 0.16
C ALA A 132 14.68 -7.68 1.42
N ALA A 133 14.04 -7.41 2.56
CA ALA A 133 14.41 -7.97 3.87
C ALA A 133 13.27 -7.81 4.90
N PRO A 134 13.39 -8.34 6.13
CA PRO A 134 12.48 -8.00 7.21
C PRO A 134 12.50 -6.51 7.58
N LEU A 135 11.32 -5.90 7.71
CA LEU A 135 11.14 -4.50 8.10
C LEU A 135 10.15 -4.40 9.27
N THR A 136 10.66 -4.59 10.49
CA THR A 136 9.92 -4.40 11.75
C THR A 136 8.49 -4.97 11.71
N ILE A 137 7.46 -4.15 11.89
CA ILE A 137 6.05 -4.55 11.91
C ILE A 137 5.53 -5.03 10.55
N TYR A 138 6.19 -4.67 9.45
CA TYR A 138 5.82 -5.11 8.10
C TYR A 138 6.34 -6.52 7.79
N GLY A 139 7.18 -7.11 8.65
CA GLY A 139 7.74 -8.45 8.39
C GLY A 139 8.60 -8.47 7.13
N ASN A 140 8.66 -9.60 6.44
CA ASN A 140 9.37 -9.69 5.15
C ASN A 140 8.75 -8.70 4.16
N THR A 141 9.58 -7.79 3.67
CA THR A 141 9.13 -6.64 2.90
C THR A 141 10.00 -6.46 1.66
N VAL A 142 9.34 -6.14 0.54
CA VAL A 142 9.98 -5.64 -0.67
C VAL A 142 9.59 -4.19 -0.87
N VAL A 143 10.54 -3.33 -1.24
CA VAL A 143 10.28 -1.97 -1.70
C VAL A 143 10.84 -1.81 -3.11
N VAL A 144 10.00 -1.36 -4.04
CA VAL A 144 10.37 -1.11 -5.44
C VAL A 144 10.36 0.39 -5.68
N ASP A 145 11.50 0.92 -6.13
CA ASP A 145 11.62 2.27 -6.66
C ASP A 145 11.15 2.31 -8.11
N HIS A 146 10.25 3.24 -8.39
CA HIS A 146 9.75 3.53 -9.72
C HIS A 146 10.37 4.82 -10.28
N GLY A 147 11.24 5.49 -9.52
CA GLY A 147 11.88 6.75 -9.89
C GLY A 147 11.10 7.98 -9.41
N LEU A 148 11.76 9.13 -9.41
CA LEU A 148 11.22 10.43 -8.97
C LEU A 148 10.68 10.43 -7.54
N GLY A 149 11.23 9.59 -6.67
CA GLY A 149 10.80 9.42 -5.28
C GLY A 149 9.49 8.63 -5.12
N LEU A 150 8.95 8.05 -6.19
CA LEU A 150 7.79 7.15 -6.15
C LEU A 150 8.25 5.72 -5.87
N GLN A 151 7.72 5.14 -4.80
CA GLN A 151 8.03 3.76 -4.41
C GLN A 151 6.75 3.00 -4.07
N THR A 152 6.82 1.67 -4.16
CA THR A 152 5.77 0.78 -3.64
C THR A 152 6.36 -0.18 -2.63
N LEU A 153 5.60 -0.48 -1.57
CA LEU A 153 5.99 -1.40 -0.51
C LEU A 153 5.03 -2.59 -0.47
N TYR A 154 5.60 -3.78 -0.29
CA TYR A 154 4.90 -5.06 -0.23
C TYR A 154 5.31 -5.77 1.05
N GLY A 155 4.46 -5.72 2.08
CA GLY A 155 4.71 -6.27 3.41
C GLY A 155 4.01 -7.60 3.67
N HIS A 156 4.33 -8.17 4.84
CA HIS A 156 3.82 -9.42 5.41
C HIS A 156 4.13 -10.67 4.58
N LEU A 157 5.17 -10.63 3.75
CA LEU A 157 5.47 -11.72 2.82
C LEU A 157 5.91 -13.00 3.57
N SER A 158 5.54 -14.17 3.05
CA SER A 158 6.06 -15.45 3.56
C SER A 158 7.41 -15.80 2.95
N SER A 159 7.62 -15.41 1.70
CA SER A 159 8.88 -15.54 0.97
C SER A 159 9.13 -14.31 0.11
N ILE A 160 10.42 -13.98 -0.05
CA ILE A 160 10.89 -12.96 -0.97
C ILE A 160 11.60 -13.68 -2.12
N GLU A 161 11.25 -13.35 -3.36
CA GLU A 161 11.74 -14.00 -4.59
C GLU A 161 12.64 -13.07 -5.43
N VAL A 162 12.94 -11.87 -4.92
CA VAL A 162 13.81 -10.86 -5.53
C VAL A 162 14.84 -10.37 -4.53
N LYS A 163 15.88 -9.68 -4.99
CA LYS A 163 16.90 -9.05 -4.13
C LYS A 163 17.06 -7.58 -4.46
N GLU A 164 17.65 -6.84 -3.52
CA GLU A 164 18.03 -5.44 -3.74
C GLU A 164 18.90 -5.31 -5.00
N GLY A 165 18.59 -4.32 -5.84
CA GLY A 165 19.22 -4.08 -7.13
C GLY A 165 18.55 -4.75 -8.33
N ASP A 166 17.63 -5.70 -8.12
CA ASP A 166 16.93 -6.35 -9.24
C ASP A 166 16.03 -5.35 -9.97
N GLN A 167 16.06 -5.41 -11.31
CA GLN A 167 15.06 -4.75 -12.15
C GLN A 167 13.84 -5.66 -12.27
N VAL A 168 12.67 -5.10 -12.01
CA VAL A 168 11.39 -5.83 -12.08
C VAL A 168 10.49 -5.19 -13.12
N LYS A 169 9.69 -6.00 -13.79
CA LYS A 169 8.62 -5.54 -14.69
C LYS A 169 7.28 -5.55 -13.97
N GLN A 170 6.34 -4.70 -14.40
CA GLN A 170 4.95 -4.80 -13.96
C GLN A 170 4.43 -6.24 -14.06
N GLY A 171 3.82 -6.74 -13.00
CA GLY A 171 3.28 -8.10 -12.93
C GLY A 171 4.28 -9.19 -12.55
N GLN A 172 5.59 -8.91 -12.54
CA GLN A 172 6.60 -9.86 -12.09
C GLN A 172 6.41 -10.22 -10.61
N ALA A 173 6.48 -11.50 -10.27
CA ALA A 173 6.37 -11.94 -8.88
C ALA A 173 7.57 -11.43 -8.06
N LEU A 174 7.26 -10.83 -6.91
CA LEU A 174 8.24 -10.34 -5.92
C LEU A 174 8.42 -11.32 -4.75
N GLY A 175 7.45 -12.22 -4.58
CA GLY A 175 7.34 -13.11 -3.44
C GLY A 175 5.92 -13.61 -3.27
N ARG A 176 5.60 -14.06 -2.05
CA ARG A 176 4.28 -14.63 -1.72
C ARG A 176 3.71 -13.97 -0.48
N THR A 177 2.39 -13.77 -0.45
CA THR A 177 1.68 -13.28 0.75
C THR A 177 1.94 -14.21 1.93
N GLY A 178 1.78 -13.69 3.13
CA GLY A 178 2.07 -14.44 4.34
C GLY A 178 1.56 -13.73 5.56
N THR A 179 2.14 -14.12 6.70
CA THR A 179 1.75 -13.64 8.01
C THR A 179 2.91 -13.00 8.76
N THR A 180 4.05 -12.72 8.13
CA THR A 180 5.20 -12.18 8.88
C THR A 180 4.95 -10.77 9.40
N GLY A 181 5.61 -10.39 10.49
CA GLY A 181 5.38 -9.10 11.15
C GLY A 181 4.06 -9.06 11.93
N LEU A 182 3.48 -7.86 12.09
CA LEU A 182 2.25 -7.63 12.86
C LEU A 182 0.97 -7.88 12.03
N ALA A 183 0.96 -8.98 11.27
CA ALA A 183 -0.18 -9.39 10.45
C ALA A 183 -1.22 -10.18 11.27
N VAL A 184 -2.51 -9.88 11.10
CA VAL A 184 -3.64 -10.58 11.74
C VAL A 184 -4.14 -11.81 10.94
N GLY A 185 -3.47 -12.15 9.84
CA GLY A 185 -3.83 -13.23 8.92
C GLY A 185 -3.00 -13.14 7.64
N ASP A 186 -3.15 -14.10 6.72
CA ASP A 186 -2.44 -14.05 5.44
C ASP A 186 -3.03 -12.96 4.55
N HIS A 187 -2.22 -11.94 4.25
CA HIS A 187 -2.57 -10.85 3.34
C HIS A 187 -1.32 -10.15 2.82
N LEU A 188 -1.52 -9.31 1.81
CA LEU A 188 -0.53 -8.32 1.39
C LEU A 188 -0.85 -6.98 2.04
N HIS A 189 0.14 -6.39 2.71
CA HIS A 189 0.13 -4.97 3.02
C HIS A 189 0.79 -4.21 1.88
N TYR A 190 0.04 -3.35 1.20
CA TYR A 190 0.51 -2.59 0.04
C TYR A 190 0.51 -1.08 0.32
N GLU A 191 1.65 -0.43 0.15
CA GLU A 191 1.75 1.03 0.21
C GLU A 191 2.24 1.61 -1.12
N VAL A 192 1.80 2.84 -1.40
CA VAL A 192 2.47 3.74 -2.34
C VAL A 192 3.13 4.84 -1.52
N LEU A 193 4.38 5.17 -1.83
CA LEU A 193 5.17 6.16 -1.13
C LEU A 193 5.67 7.24 -2.08
N ILE A 194 5.59 8.50 -1.65
CA ILE A 194 6.18 9.65 -2.33
C ILE A 194 7.17 10.30 -1.38
N GLY A 195 8.46 10.28 -1.72
CA GLY A 195 9.51 10.79 -0.82
C GLY A 195 9.51 10.09 0.55
N GLY A 196 9.09 8.81 0.58
CA GLY A 196 9.04 8.00 1.80
C GLY A 196 7.83 8.28 2.69
N ILE A 197 6.86 9.07 2.21
CA ILE A 197 5.58 9.31 2.86
C ILE A 197 4.53 8.44 2.20
N SER A 198 3.83 7.62 2.99
CA SER A 198 2.73 6.82 2.47
C SER A 198 1.58 7.71 2.00
N VAL A 199 1.08 7.43 0.79
CA VAL A 199 -0.07 8.10 0.17
C VAL A 199 -1.12 7.06 -0.22
N THR A 200 -2.31 7.53 -0.58
CA THR A 200 -3.41 6.63 -0.98
C THR A 200 -3.07 5.87 -2.27
N PRO A 201 -3.09 4.52 -2.28
CA PRO A 201 -2.92 3.72 -3.49
C PRO A 201 -3.95 3.95 -4.60
N VAL A 202 -5.17 4.34 -4.25
CA VAL A 202 -6.31 4.42 -5.18
C VAL A 202 -6.04 5.31 -6.39
N GLU A 203 -5.34 6.42 -6.18
CA GLU A 203 -4.99 7.37 -7.23
C GLU A 203 -4.02 6.75 -8.26
N TRP A 204 -3.12 5.89 -7.80
CA TRP A 204 -2.12 5.23 -8.63
C TRP A 204 -2.66 4.04 -9.41
N TRP A 205 -3.82 3.50 -9.01
CA TRP A 205 -4.54 2.48 -9.78
C TRP A 205 -5.41 3.07 -10.90
N ASP A 206 -5.63 4.39 -10.93
CA ASP A 206 -6.37 5.07 -11.99
C ASP A 206 -5.42 5.75 -12.99
N GLY A 207 -5.26 5.14 -14.17
CA GLY A 207 -4.43 5.68 -15.24
C GLY A 207 -4.88 7.07 -15.73
N ARG A 208 -6.17 7.41 -15.65
CA ARG A 208 -6.63 8.77 -15.97
C ARG A 208 -6.18 9.77 -14.93
N TRP A 209 -6.29 9.42 -13.64
CA TRP A 209 -5.82 10.27 -12.56
C TRP A 209 -4.34 10.57 -12.73
N ILE A 210 -3.52 9.53 -12.96
CA ILE A 210 -2.08 9.68 -13.20
C ILE A 210 -1.80 10.58 -14.41
N ARG A 211 -2.45 10.33 -15.55
CA ARG A 211 -2.29 11.16 -16.75
C ARG A 211 -2.59 12.62 -16.46
N ASP A 212 -3.69 12.91 -15.77
CA ASP A 212 -4.18 14.28 -15.60
C ASP A 212 -3.48 15.04 -14.47
N HIS A 213 -2.98 14.36 -13.44
CA HIS A 213 -2.38 14.99 -12.24
C HIS A 213 -0.86 14.86 -12.17
N ILE A 214 -0.26 13.94 -12.93
CA ILE A 214 1.20 13.72 -12.98
C ILE A 214 1.72 13.97 -14.39
N GLY A 215 1.21 13.23 -15.39
CA GLY A 215 1.72 13.29 -16.77
C GLY A 215 1.56 14.68 -17.39
N ARG A 216 0.34 15.22 -17.40
CA ARG A 216 0.02 16.53 -17.98
C ARG A 216 0.78 17.67 -17.28
N PRO A 217 0.80 17.82 -15.94
CA PRO A 217 1.59 18.86 -15.29
C PRO A 217 3.10 18.77 -15.58
N LEU A 218 3.68 17.56 -15.62
CA LEU A 218 5.10 17.38 -15.95
C LEU A 218 5.41 17.77 -17.39
N HIS A 219 4.51 17.43 -18.33
CA HIS A 219 4.61 17.85 -19.73
C HIS A 219 4.49 19.38 -19.88
N GLU A 220 3.49 20.00 -19.25
CA GLU A 220 3.28 21.46 -19.27
C GLU A 220 4.44 22.24 -18.64
N ALA A 221 5.09 21.67 -17.62
CA ALA A 221 6.29 22.22 -17.01
C ALA A 221 7.56 22.06 -17.86
N ASN A 222 7.46 21.46 -19.05
CA ASN A 222 8.57 21.16 -19.96
C ASN A 222 9.72 20.39 -19.28
N ILE A 223 9.40 19.53 -18.32
CA ILE A 223 10.38 18.66 -17.67
C ILE A 223 10.64 17.46 -18.61
N PRO A 224 11.87 17.26 -19.15
CA PRO A 224 12.14 16.30 -20.24
C PRO A 224 12.02 14.80 -19.90
N LEU A 225 11.24 14.41 -18.89
CA LEU A 225 11.24 13.05 -18.35
C LEU A 225 10.13 12.14 -18.88
N LEU A 226 9.15 12.67 -19.63
CA LEU A 226 7.94 11.95 -20.07
C LEU A 226 7.48 12.28 -21.51
N GLN A 227 8.31 12.96 -22.31
CA GLN A 227 7.91 13.52 -23.61
C GLN A 227 7.49 12.47 -24.66
N SER A 228 7.84 11.19 -24.48
CA SER A 228 7.51 10.12 -25.44
C SER A 228 6.24 9.31 -25.14
N GLU A 229 5.62 9.44 -23.96
CA GLU A 229 4.53 8.55 -23.54
C GLU A 229 3.15 9.21 -23.41
N PHE A 230 3.09 10.55 -23.48
CA PHE A 230 1.84 11.30 -23.52
C PHE A 230 1.78 12.12 -24.81
N PRO A 231 1.39 11.54 -25.96
CA PRO A 231 1.28 12.30 -27.19
C PRO A 231 0.30 13.47 -26.98
N ALA A 232 0.75 14.67 -27.32
CA ALA A 232 -0.11 15.83 -27.41
C ALA A 232 -1.19 15.56 -28.47
N GLY A 233 -2.41 15.24 -28.04
CA GLY A 233 -3.56 15.16 -28.95
C GLY A 233 -4.35 13.84 -28.98
N ALA A 234 -4.60 13.19 -27.84
CA ALA A 234 -5.80 12.35 -27.75
C ALA A 234 -7.02 13.29 -27.74
N SER A 235 -7.62 13.47 -28.91
CA SER A 235 -8.79 14.31 -29.15
C SER A 235 -9.92 14.04 -28.16
N ASP A 236 -10.53 15.13 -27.71
CA ASP A 236 -11.61 15.26 -26.72
C ASP A 236 -12.97 14.68 -27.20
N GLU A 237 -12.98 13.52 -27.87
CA GLU A 237 -14.22 12.87 -28.27
C GLU A 237 -14.71 11.93 -27.15
N ARG A 238 -15.64 12.46 -26.35
CA ARG A 238 -16.50 11.63 -25.49
C ARG A 238 -17.27 10.64 -26.36
N PRO A 239 -17.25 9.33 -26.09
CA PRO A 239 -18.22 8.42 -26.71
C PRO A 239 -19.63 8.84 -26.28
N ALA A 240 -20.52 9.03 -27.25
CA ALA A 240 -21.91 9.41 -27.02
C ALA A 240 -22.58 8.43 -26.04
N ALA A 241 -23.29 8.97 -25.05
CA ALA A 241 -24.03 8.17 -24.09
C ALA A 241 -25.07 7.29 -24.81
N PRO A 242 -25.21 6.00 -24.46
CA PRO A 242 -26.20 5.14 -25.07
C PRO A 242 -27.61 5.68 -24.78
N THR A 243 -28.38 5.91 -25.84
CA THR A 243 -29.77 6.32 -25.78
C THR A 243 -30.59 5.26 -25.05
N ARG A 244 -31.12 5.63 -23.89
CA ARG A 244 -31.97 4.79 -23.05
C ARG A 244 -33.31 4.58 -23.77
N LYS A 245 -33.49 3.43 -24.44
CA LYS A 245 -34.80 3.00 -24.97
C LYS A 245 -35.81 2.96 -23.82
N ARG A 246 -36.84 3.81 -23.88
CA ARG A 246 -38.02 3.75 -23.01
C ARG A 246 -38.64 2.35 -23.14
N ARG A 247 -38.72 1.61 -22.03
CA ARG A 247 -39.53 0.38 -21.96
C ARG A 247 -41.00 0.80 -22.08
N GLY A 248 -41.69 0.24 -23.07
CA GLY A 248 -43.10 0.47 -23.35
C GLY A 248 -44.01 0.07 -22.19
N ALA A 249 -45.16 0.76 -22.12
CA ALA A 249 -46.22 0.53 -21.18
C ALA A 249 -46.77 -0.91 -21.27
N ARG A 250 -47.12 -1.47 -20.11
CA ARG A 250 -47.76 -2.77 -19.96
C ARG A 250 -49.28 -2.56 -20.11
N PRO A 251 -50.03 -3.36 -20.88
CA PRO A 251 -51.47 -3.19 -21.00
C PRO A 251 -52.18 -3.66 -19.73
N GLU A 252 -53.23 -2.92 -19.37
CA GLU A 252 -54.18 -3.26 -18.31
C GLU A 252 -54.96 -4.53 -18.68
N ARG A 253 -55.20 -5.39 -17.69
CA ARG A 253 -56.11 -6.54 -17.82
C ARG A 253 -57.50 -6.10 -17.38
N GLY A 254 -58.46 -6.20 -18.29
CA GLY A 254 -59.86 -6.43 -17.95
C GLY A 254 -60.12 -7.88 -17.61
#